data_AF-A0A3M2A001-F1
#
_entry.id   AF-A0A3M2A001-F1
#
_cell.length_a   1.000
_cell.length_b   1.000
_cell.length_c   1.000
_cell.angle_alpha   90.00
_cell.angle_beta   90.00
_cell.angle_gamma   90.00
#
_symmetry.space_group_name_H-M   'P 1'
#
loop_
_entity.id
_entity.type
_entity.pdbx_description
1 polymer ?
#
loop_
_entity_poly.entity_id
_entity_poly.type
_entity_poly.pdbx_seq_one_letter_code
_entity_poly.pdbx_strand_id
1 'polypeptide(L)'
;MTRNMANKVVVATCPACDTRIRFRKHPRRGQFVTCPECESVLEVVHVSPLELDWADEAFDDDEIFDRMHSHSYRSYDEYEDLEDEEDWD
;
A
#
# COMPACT_ATOMS: atom_id res chain seq x y z
N MET A 1 23.04 36.40 3.34
CA MET A 1 22.80 35.74 2.04
C MET A 1 21.35 35.24 2.01
N THR A 2 20.38 36.12 1.80
CA THR A 2 18.97 35.73 1.69
C THR A 2 18.78 35.03 0.35
N ARG A 3 18.75 33.70 0.40
CA ARG A 3 18.56 32.83 -0.77
C ARG A 3 17.18 33.17 -1.32
N ASN A 4 17.14 33.91 -2.41
CA ASN A 4 15.91 34.28 -3.11
C ASN A 4 15.32 32.98 -3.67
N MET A 5 14.47 32.32 -2.89
CA MET A 5 13.73 31.13 -3.28
C MET A 5 12.61 31.58 -4.20
N ALA A 6 12.96 31.98 -5.43
CA ALA A 6 11.99 32.17 -6.49
C ALA A 6 11.18 30.87 -6.58
N ASN A 7 9.92 30.94 -6.15
CA ASN A 7 9.07 29.78 -5.97
C ASN A 7 8.71 29.23 -7.35
N LYS A 8 9.58 28.37 -7.89
CA LYS A 8 9.40 27.79 -9.21
C LYS A 8 8.30 26.75 -9.10
N VAL A 9 7.12 27.09 -9.60
CA VAL A 9 6.00 26.16 -9.71
C VAL A 9 6.38 25.09 -10.72
N VAL A 10 6.46 23.84 -10.26
CA VAL A 10 6.69 22.67 -11.10
C VAL A 10 5.33 22.02 -11.38
N VAL A 11 5.14 21.53 -12.60
CA VAL A 11 3.88 20.93 -13.05
C VAL A 11 4.19 19.55 -13.61
N ALA A 12 3.34 18.57 -13.29
CA ALA A 12 3.31 17.26 -13.93
C ALA A 12 1.89 16.89 -14.32
N THR A 13 1.78 15.93 -15.24
CA THR A 13 0.49 15.38 -15.67
C THR A 13 0.21 14.11 -14.88
N CYS A 14 -1.02 13.94 -14.40
CA CYS A 14 -1.50 12.71 -13.79
C CYS A 14 -1.67 11.63 -14.88
N PRO A 15 -1.04 10.45 -14.76
CA PRO A 15 -1.19 9.37 -15.74
C PRO A 15 -2.57 8.69 -15.70
N ALA A 16 -3.38 8.92 -14.66
CA ALA A 16 -4.70 8.31 -14.51
C ALA A 16 -5.86 9.13 -15.12
N CYS A 17 -5.78 10.47 -15.12
CA CYS A 17 -6.87 11.34 -15.57
C CYS A 17 -6.42 12.56 -16.39
N ASP A 18 -5.16 12.59 -16.83
CA ASP A 18 -4.56 13.67 -17.64
C ASP A 18 -4.58 15.07 -17.02
N THR A 19 -4.90 15.18 -15.73
CA THR A 19 -4.93 16.46 -15.02
C THR A 19 -3.52 16.99 -14.73
N ARG A 20 -3.36 18.32 -14.78
CA ARG A 20 -2.11 18.99 -14.39
C ARG A 20 -2.02 19.23 -12.88
N ILE A 21 -1.11 18.52 -12.22
CA ILE A 21 -0.80 18.66 -10.80
C ILE A 21 0.26 19.75 -10.61
N ARG A 22 -0.01 20.74 -9.75
CA ARG A 22 0.89 21.87 -9.46
C ARG A 22 1.59 21.69 -8.12
N PHE A 23 2.92 21.74 -8.14
CA PHE A 23 3.75 21.58 -6.94
C PHE A 23 4.22 22.95 -6.43
N ARG A 24 3.96 23.20 -5.14
CA ARG A 24 4.41 24.43 -4.44
C ARG A 24 5.90 24.39 -4.08
N LYS A 25 6.50 23.22 -4.02
CA LYS A 25 7.92 22.98 -3.74
C LYS A 25 8.45 22.03 -4.79
N HIS A 26 9.76 22.02 -5.01
CA HIS A 26 10.38 21.00 -5.85
C HIS A 26 10.14 19.61 -5.26
N PRO A 27 9.40 18.72 -5.95
CA PRO A 27 9.18 17.36 -5.50
C PRO A 27 10.50 16.58 -5.51
N ARG A 28 10.59 15.55 -4.68
CA ARG A 28 11.74 14.65 -4.59
C ARG A 28 11.41 13.32 -5.26
N ARG A 29 12.40 12.66 -5.83
CA ARG A 29 12.23 11.28 -6.32
C ARG A 29 11.84 10.36 -5.16
N GLY A 30 10.90 9.45 -5.38
CA GLY A 30 10.32 8.59 -4.34
C GLY A 30 9.27 9.27 -3.46
N GLN A 31 8.87 10.51 -3.78
CA GLN A 31 7.81 11.19 -3.05
C GLN A 31 6.45 10.75 -3.59
N PHE A 32 5.53 10.40 -2.68
CA PHE A 32 4.14 10.15 -3.02
C PHE A 32 3.32 11.44 -3.10
N VAL A 33 2.44 11.51 -4.08
CA VAL A 33 1.52 12.61 -4.32
C VAL A 33 0.15 12.07 -4.70
N THR A 34 -0.90 12.62 -4.10
CA THR A 34 -2.28 12.28 -4.45
C THR A 34 -2.80 13.25 -5.50
N CYS A 35 -3.41 12.73 -6.57
CA CYS A 35 -4.08 13.57 -7.56
C CYS A 35 -5.33 14.22 -6.95
N PRO A 36 -5.53 15.54 -7.05
CA PRO A 36 -6.70 16.20 -6.47
C PRO A 36 -8.01 15.96 -7.24
N GLU A 37 -7.94 15.45 -8.48
CA GLU A 37 -9.13 15.23 -9.33
C GLU A 37 -9.62 13.78 -9.30
N CYS A 38 -8.72 12.80 -9.34
CA CYS A 38 -9.06 11.37 -9.39
C CYS A 38 -8.61 10.58 -8.16
N GLU A 39 -7.99 11.26 -7.18
CA GLU A 39 -7.55 10.67 -5.91
C GLU A 39 -6.53 9.53 -6.03
N SER A 40 -5.96 9.30 -7.22
CA SER A 40 -4.90 8.31 -7.43
C SER A 40 -3.64 8.66 -6.65
N VAL A 41 -3.04 7.68 -5.99
CA VAL A 41 -1.72 7.80 -5.36
C VAL A 41 -0.64 7.55 -6.43
N LEU A 42 0.24 8.53 -6.59
CA LEU A 42 1.30 8.53 -7.60
C LEU A 42 2.66 8.73 -6.94
N GLU A 43 3.71 8.13 -7.50
CA GLU A 43 5.09 8.32 -7.08
C GLU A 43 5.82 9.24 -8.07
N VAL A 44 6.69 10.11 -7.54
CA VAL A 44 7.62 10.89 -8.34
C VAL A 44 8.81 10.02 -8.77
N VAL A 45 8.82 9.58 -10.02
CA VAL A 45 9.89 8.74 -10.59
C VAL A 45 11.04 9.56 -11.19
N HIS A 46 10.75 10.76 -11.72
CA HIS A 46 11.75 11.70 -12.23
C HIS A 46 11.44 13.15 -11.80
N VAL A 47 12.48 13.97 -11.60
CA VAL A 47 12.34 15.36 -11.09
C VAL A 47 12.67 16.45 -12.11
N SER A 48 13.26 16.10 -13.26
CA SER A 48 13.60 17.04 -14.34
C SER A 48 13.85 16.29 -15.67
N PRO A 49 12.85 16.14 -16.55
CA PRO A 49 11.46 16.58 -16.41
C PRO A 49 10.75 15.87 -15.25
N LEU A 50 9.74 16.54 -14.67
CA LEU A 50 8.94 15.94 -13.59
C LEU A 50 8.00 14.90 -14.20
N GLU A 51 8.16 13.64 -13.79
CA GLU A 51 7.32 12.52 -14.23
C GLU A 51 6.78 11.79 -13.00
N LEU A 52 5.54 11.35 -13.12
CA LEU A 52 4.80 10.63 -12.10
C LEU A 52 4.43 9.26 -12.65
N ASP A 53 4.49 8.24 -11.81
CA ASP A 53 4.00 6.90 -12.10
C ASP A 53 3.01 6.45 -11.01
N TRP A 54 2.27 5.38 -11.23
CA TRP A 54 1.46 4.78 -10.19
C TRP A 54 2.35 4.36 -9.02
N ALA A 55 1.93 4.70 -7.81
CA ALA A 55 2.60 4.17 -6.64
C ALA A 55 2.35 2.66 -6.62
N ASP A 56 3.40 1.86 -6.80
CA ASP A 56 3.32 0.43 -6.51
C ASP A 56 2.88 0.31 -5.06
N GLU A 57 1.72 -0.32 -4.84
CA GLU A 57 1.15 -0.56 -3.51
C GLU A 57 2.02 -1.58 -2.76
N ALA A 58 3.26 -1.21 -2.42
CA ALA A 58 4.12 -1.96 -1.51
C ALA A 58 3.71 -1.69 -0.05
N PHE A 59 2.40 -1.62 0.20
CA PHE A 59 1.87 -1.95 1.51
C PHE A 59 1.72 -3.47 1.48
N ASP A 60 2.81 -4.18 1.79
CA ASP A 60 2.75 -5.61 2.11
C ASP A 60 1.71 -5.77 3.22
N ASP A 61 0.49 -6.17 2.84
CA ASP A 61 -0.58 -6.63 3.73
C ASP A 61 -0.32 -8.09 4.17
N ASP A 62 0.92 -8.56 4.03
CA ASP A 62 1.34 -9.92 4.37
C ASP A 62 1.42 -10.18 5.88
N GLU A 63 1.36 -9.15 6.74
CA GLU A 63 1.38 -9.34 8.20
C GLU A 63 0.02 -9.74 8.81
N ILE A 64 -1.08 -9.75 8.04
CA ILE A 64 -2.42 -10.09 8.58
C ILE A 64 -2.71 -11.60 8.48
N PHE A 65 -2.17 -12.31 7.49
CA PHE A 65 -2.48 -13.73 7.25
C PHE A 65 -1.98 -14.68 8.36
N ASP A 66 -0.82 -14.39 8.96
CA ASP A 66 -0.22 -15.26 9.98
C ASP A 66 -1.05 -15.31 11.28
N ARG A 67 -1.78 -14.24 11.61
CA ARG A 67 -2.58 -14.19 12.85
C ARG A 67 -3.86 -15.05 12.76
N MET A 68 -4.39 -15.26 11.55
CA MET A 68 -5.65 -15.98 11.35
C MET A 68 -5.46 -17.50 11.20
N HIS A 69 -4.28 -17.95 10.76
CA HIS A 69 -4.01 -19.37 10.49
C HIS A 69 -3.62 -20.21 11.74
N SER A 70 -3.31 -19.56 12.88
CA SER A 70 -2.90 -20.26 14.11
C SER A 70 -4.07 -20.87 14.91
N HIS A 71 -5.30 -20.40 14.70
CA HIS A 71 -6.45 -20.81 15.50
C HIS A 71 -7.36 -21.88 14.88
N SER A 72 -7.09 -22.34 13.65
CA SER A 72 -7.96 -23.32 12.97
C SER A 72 -7.60 -24.78 13.27
N TYR A 73 -6.37 -25.09 13.73
CA TYR A 73 -5.90 -26.48 13.87
C TYR A 73 -6.08 -27.07 15.29
N ARG A 74 -6.93 -26.46 16.13
CA ARG A 74 -7.12 -26.85 17.52
C ARG A 74 -8.58 -27.14 17.90
N SER A 75 -9.38 -27.63 16.94
CA SER A 75 -10.79 -27.97 17.13
C SER A 75 -11.16 -29.41 16.72
N TYR A 76 -10.20 -30.25 16.31
CA TYR A 76 -10.43 -31.63 15.87
C TYR A 76 -9.74 -32.66 16.78
N ASP A 77 -9.84 -32.48 18.10
CA ASP A 77 -9.27 -33.38 19.12
C ASP A 77 -10.26 -33.62 20.29
N GLU A 78 -11.58 -33.60 20.04
CA GLU A 78 -12.57 -33.80 21.12
C GLU A 78 -13.51 -35.01 20.93
N TYR A 79 -13.37 -35.84 19.88
CA TYR A 79 -14.27 -37.00 19.70
C TYR A 79 -13.61 -38.22 19.07
N GLU A 80 -12.72 -38.92 19.79
CA GLU A 80 -12.42 -40.35 19.55
C GLU A 80 -11.97 -41.04 20.86
N ASP A 81 -12.83 -41.09 21.89
CA ASP A 81 -12.58 -41.99 23.04
C ASP A 81 -13.87 -42.51 23.72
N LEU A 82 -14.89 -42.85 22.93
CA LEU A 82 -16.07 -43.58 23.43
C LEU A 82 -16.52 -44.63 22.42
N GLU A 83 -15.71 -45.68 22.23
CA GLU A 83 -16.14 -46.96 21.66
C GLU A 83 -15.08 -48.03 22.00
N ASP A 84 -15.09 -48.52 23.24
CA ASP A 84 -14.53 -49.86 23.56
C ASP A 84 -15.56 -50.62 24.40
N GLU A 85 -16.55 -51.08 23.63
CA GLU A 85 -17.14 -52.41 23.58
C GLU A 85 -17.63 -53.14 24.85
N GLU A 86 -18.89 -53.55 24.70
CA GLU A 86 -19.75 -54.36 25.54
C GLU A 86 -19.16 -55.73 25.93
N ASP A 87 -19.38 -56.09 27.21
CA ASP A 87 -19.83 -57.41 27.70
C ASP A 87 -19.28 -58.66 26.98
N TRP A 88 -18.15 -59.17 27.45
CA TRP A 88 -17.67 -60.53 27.13
C TRP A 88 -17.86 -61.48 28.33
N ASP A 89 -18.98 -62.23 28.30
CA ASP A 89 -19.36 -63.49 28.99
C ASP A 89 -19.31 -63.61 30.54
#